data_AF-A0A3R6XX46-F1
#
_entry.id   AF-A0A3R6XX46-F1
#
_cell.length_a   1.000
_cell.length_b   1.000
_cell.length_c   1.000
_cell.angle_alpha   90.00
_cell.angle_beta   90.00
_cell.angle_gamma   90.00
#
_symmetry.space_group_name_H-M   'P 1'
#
loop_
_entity.id
_entity.type
_entity.pdbx_description
1 polymer ?
#
loop_
_entity_poly.entity_id
_entity_poly.type
_entity_poly.pdbx_seq_one_letter_code
_entity_poly.pdbx_strand_id
1 'polypeptide(L)'
;RRSMYNDREDLGKLHVQIRIRCSTVKYALESESELRRVEKSPLYRLADLNKDHKLRKLIMAATRASSSSSSSSVSDSGRFRWAAETPPAIEDVKWHVDALKLYLQDVEDMLDYVNTARSQRTTFRPSVAKKDKMSQPLATNLHLGYFTTYDVSRAVDHVHVTVTCGAPTPHGLPDKRGLLDLEDSMMTNCNLVGVGFQTKQVYMYRKILCVSQSLSVLVTSFMAMLERCYVCDDVATLQQWATHGFLLQWESLVSSQGKEYTMLNDSWIAIKTLGRFALHVVAHPDFEGESMPTPMIHMETTEDQKGYVLHLPVPRAVFAMLPEVLRNGQHIAVVPVLFSQGINEMQTVANLLGSTDVDLQHNINKLCAKTVEMYAAAVLDATPQLPMHFVAHVNELLATLKSLVVDETRQTAKKNYRLLLVAADLTRQLRGGRVTFCKSGKDRTAMSVTLEQTRMVHNTSSEKVDMYDTIAPIADVMREYGVRIKVADKNVGRLRYTFNGLQRKMLPRVYRPPLKSIQGGADLS
;
A
#
# COMPACT_ATOMS: atom_id res chain seq x y z
N ARG A 1 -15.31 14.12 12.19
CA ARG A 1 -14.39 15.02 12.92
C ARG A 1 -13.55 15.72 11.86
N ARG A 2 -13.27 17.03 11.99
CA ARG A 2 -12.36 17.73 11.08
C ARG A 2 -10.95 17.23 11.39
N SER A 3 -10.20 16.84 10.36
CA SER A 3 -8.83 16.32 10.49
C SER A 3 -7.91 17.37 11.12
N MET A 4 -6.87 16.96 11.85
CA MET A 4 -5.86 17.84 12.47
C MET A 4 -5.18 18.84 11.51
N TYR A 5 -5.31 18.65 10.19
CA TYR A 5 -4.63 19.48 9.18
C TYR A 5 -5.51 20.03 8.06
N ASN A 6 -6.84 19.91 8.12
CA ASN A 6 -7.64 20.39 6.97
C ASN A 6 -9.08 20.81 7.28
N ASP A 7 -9.38 22.07 6.89
CA ASP A 7 -10.72 22.59 6.61
C ASP A 7 -11.26 22.08 5.25
N ARG A 8 -11.09 20.79 4.95
CA ARG A 8 -11.65 20.21 3.71
C ARG A 8 -13.11 19.84 3.89
N GLU A 9 -13.87 20.03 2.81
CA GLU A 9 -15.27 19.66 2.72
C GLU A 9 -15.44 18.14 2.91
N ASP A 10 -16.26 17.76 3.90
CA ASP A 10 -16.61 16.37 4.17
C ASP A 10 -17.47 15.84 3.00
N LEU A 11 -17.10 14.69 2.43
CA LEU A 11 -17.95 14.04 1.42
C LEU A 11 -19.32 13.69 2.01
N GLY A 12 -19.40 13.46 3.31
CA GLY A 12 -20.63 13.32 4.06
C GLY A 12 -20.54 12.27 5.15
N LYS A 13 -21.63 12.12 5.89
CA LYS A 13 -21.76 11.13 6.97
C LYS A 13 -22.95 10.23 6.70
N LEU A 14 -22.79 8.94 6.96
CA LEU A 14 -23.88 7.98 6.97
C LEU A 14 -23.92 7.32 8.36
N HIS A 15 -25.08 7.35 9.00
CA HIS A 15 -25.34 6.60 10.23
C HIS A 15 -26.16 5.37 9.87
N VAL A 16 -25.63 4.17 10.14
CA VAL A 16 -26.34 2.90 9.91
C VAL A 16 -26.64 2.29 11.28
N GLN A 17 -27.92 2.12 11.63
CA GLN A 17 -28.33 1.40 12.83
C GLN A 17 -28.59 -0.07 12.47
N ILE A 18 -27.82 -0.99 13.06
CA ILE A 18 -27.98 -2.44 12.84
C ILE A 18 -28.66 -3.03 14.09
N ARG A 19 -29.80 -3.70 13.91
CA ARG A 19 -30.49 -4.44 14.99
C ARG A 19 -30.32 -5.93 14.74
N ILE A 20 -29.52 -6.60 15.57
CA ILE A 20 -29.28 -8.04 15.49
C ILE A 20 -30.25 -8.75 16.45
N ARG A 21 -31.11 -9.64 15.94
CA ARG A 21 -32.00 -10.47 16.76
C ARG A 21 -31.31 -11.82 16.98
N CYS A 22 -30.72 -12.03 18.14
CA CYS A 22 -30.08 -13.30 18.48
C CYS A 22 -31.13 -14.34 18.90
N SER A 23 -31.11 -15.52 18.29
CA SER A 23 -31.83 -16.71 18.78
C SER A 23 -30.82 -17.74 19.29
N THR A 24 -31.08 -18.33 20.46
CA THR A 24 -30.25 -19.39 21.04
C THR A 24 -30.52 -20.73 20.37
N VAL A 25 -29.49 -21.34 19.77
CA VAL A 25 -29.50 -22.72 19.28
C VAL A 25 -28.56 -23.54 20.17
N LYS A 26 -29.04 -24.69 20.67
CA LYS A 26 -28.24 -25.63 21.47
C LYS A 26 -27.32 -26.43 20.55
N TYR A 27 -26.03 -26.40 20.79
CA TYR A 27 -25.06 -27.30 20.16
C TYR A 27 -24.49 -28.26 21.22
N ALA A 28 -24.21 -29.50 20.80
CA ALA A 28 -23.46 -30.48 21.55
C ALA A 28 -22.05 -30.58 20.96
N LEU A 29 -21.04 -30.69 21.84
CA LEU A 29 -19.63 -30.85 21.47
C LEU A 29 -19.33 -32.35 21.35
N GLU A 30 -18.72 -32.75 20.23
CA GLU A 30 -18.06 -34.06 20.07
C GLU A 30 -16.54 -33.89 20.25
N SER A 31 -15.90 -34.89 20.87
CA SER A 31 -14.51 -34.87 21.35
C SER A 31 -13.49 -35.16 20.25
N GLU A 32 -12.50 -34.28 20.05
CA GLU A 32 -11.36 -34.43 19.13
C GLU A 32 -10.20 -35.27 19.69
N SER A 33 -10.45 -36.50 20.12
CA SER A 33 -9.42 -37.32 20.81
C SER A 33 -8.56 -38.25 19.92
N GLU A 34 -8.40 -38.02 18.60
CA GLU A 34 -7.67 -38.96 17.73
C GLU A 34 -6.72 -38.39 16.64
N LEU A 35 -5.87 -37.38 16.91
CA LEU A 35 -4.76 -37.07 15.99
C LEU A 35 -3.40 -36.91 16.67
N ARG A 36 -2.44 -37.68 16.14
CA ARG A 36 -1.15 -38.07 16.74
C ARG A 36 0.00 -37.06 16.54
N ARG A 37 0.90 -37.15 17.52
CA ARG A 37 2.32 -36.75 17.72
C ARG A 37 3.15 -36.05 16.60
N VAL A 38 3.91 -35.11 17.15
CA VAL A 38 4.97 -34.23 16.61
C VAL A 38 6.28 -34.98 16.30
N GLU A 39 6.95 -34.56 15.23
CA GLU A 39 8.39 -34.80 15.00
C GLU A 39 9.18 -33.48 14.98
N LYS A 40 10.39 -33.54 15.54
CA LYS A 40 11.35 -32.44 15.70
C LYS A 40 12.52 -32.59 14.72
N SER A 41 13.15 -31.44 14.42
CA SER A 41 14.59 -31.22 14.09
C SER A 41 14.93 -30.89 12.61
N PRO A 42 16.16 -30.41 12.28
CA PRO A 42 16.45 -28.97 12.14
C PRO A 42 17.34 -28.61 10.92
N LEU A 43 17.07 -27.60 10.09
CA LEU A 43 18.12 -27.11 9.17
C LEU A 43 17.92 -25.68 8.61
N TYR A 44 18.73 -24.76 9.16
CA TYR A 44 19.45 -23.60 8.59
C TYR A 44 18.70 -22.61 7.67
N ARG A 45 18.59 -21.34 8.08
CA ARG A 45 19.58 -20.22 7.99
C ARG A 45 19.85 -19.73 6.56
N LEU A 46 19.79 -18.39 6.45
CA LEU A 46 20.37 -17.48 5.44
C LEU A 46 19.65 -17.30 4.11
N ALA A 47 18.86 -16.22 4.02
CA ALA A 47 18.80 -15.38 2.82
C ALA A 47 18.08 -14.05 3.14
N ASP A 48 18.84 -12.96 3.30
CA ASP A 48 18.40 -11.63 2.79
C ASP A 48 19.46 -10.49 2.84
N LEU A 49 20.71 -10.76 3.22
CA LEU A 49 21.83 -9.86 2.87
C LEU A 49 22.50 -10.24 1.52
N ASN A 50 22.18 -11.42 0.97
CA ASN A 50 22.94 -12.03 -0.12
C ASN A 50 22.57 -11.58 -1.52
N LYS A 51 21.46 -10.86 -1.76
CA LYS A 51 21.10 -10.43 -3.13
C LYS A 51 21.68 -9.06 -3.48
N ASP A 52 21.65 -8.11 -2.54
CA ASP A 52 22.35 -6.83 -2.68
C ASP A 52 23.87 -7.03 -2.54
N HIS A 53 24.31 -7.94 -1.65
CA HIS A 53 25.70 -8.39 -1.59
C HIS A 53 26.10 -9.27 -2.78
N LYS A 54 25.20 -10.05 -3.42
CA LYS A 54 25.49 -10.74 -4.71
C LYS A 54 25.67 -9.73 -5.82
N LEU A 55 24.83 -8.70 -5.89
CA LEU A 55 24.98 -7.65 -6.91
C LEU A 55 26.34 -6.97 -6.72
N ARG A 56 26.70 -6.61 -5.49
CA ARG A 56 28.03 -6.06 -5.14
C ARG A 56 29.18 -7.05 -5.35
N LYS A 57 29.01 -8.35 -5.03
CA LYS A 57 30.01 -9.41 -5.23
C LYS A 57 30.18 -9.80 -6.69
N LEU A 58 29.12 -9.77 -7.50
CA LEU A 58 29.17 -10.03 -8.94
C LEU A 58 29.84 -8.86 -9.63
N ILE A 59 29.54 -7.62 -9.21
CA ILE A 59 30.30 -6.43 -9.60
C ILE A 59 31.78 -6.58 -9.20
N MET A 60 32.10 -6.99 -7.95
CA MET A 60 33.48 -7.20 -7.48
C MET A 60 34.20 -8.42 -8.10
N ALA A 61 33.49 -9.49 -8.45
CA ALA A 61 34.05 -10.69 -9.08
C ALA A 61 34.32 -10.44 -10.57
N ALA A 62 33.44 -9.70 -11.25
CA ALA A 62 33.72 -9.15 -12.59
C ALA A 62 34.94 -8.21 -12.57
N THR A 63 35.20 -7.52 -11.44
CA THR A 63 36.40 -6.69 -11.23
C THR A 63 37.68 -7.52 -11.00
N ARG A 64 37.60 -8.75 -10.49
CA ARG A 64 38.77 -9.64 -10.22
C ARG A 64 39.12 -10.56 -11.38
N ALA A 65 38.14 -10.95 -12.20
CA ALA A 65 38.36 -11.78 -13.37
C ALA A 65 39.06 -11.02 -14.52
N SER A 66 39.00 -9.69 -14.52
CA SER A 66 39.71 -8.83 -15.48
C SER A 66 41.16 -8.52 -15.06
N SER A 67 41.59 -8.93 -13.86
CA SER A 67 42.96 -8.69 -13.34
C SER A 67 43.89 -9.91 -13.36
N SER A 68 43.45 -11.06 -13.87
CA SER A 68 44.24 -12.31 -13.81
C SER A 68 45.03 -12.65 -15.09
N SER A 69 45.29 -11.70 -15.98
CA SER A 69 46.19 -11.91 -17.11
C SER A 69 47.13 -10.72 -17.33
N SER A 70 48.10 -10.56 -16.45
CA SER A 70 49.51 -10.23 -16.80
C SER A 70 50.31 -9.92 -15.53
N SER A 71 51.39 -10.67 -15.34
CA SER A 71 52.44 -10.38 -14.37
C SER A 71 53.30 -9.21 -14.87
N SER A 72 53.39 -8.11 -14.13
CA SER A 72 54.64 -7.39 -13.86
C SER A 72 54.41 -6.21 -12.90
N SER A 73 55.38 -6.06 -12.01
CA SER A 73 55.51 -5.02 -10.98
C SER A 73 55.64 -3.61 -11.58
N VAL A 74 54.90 -2.62 -11.06
CA VAL A 74 55.36 -1.26 -10.70
C VAL A 74 54.27 -0.59 -9.84
N SER A 75 54.72 0.07 -8.78
CA SER A 75 53.97 0.95 -7.88
C SER A 75 53.42 2.20 -8.57
N ASP A 76 52.11 2.45 -8.52
CA ASP A 76 51.57 3.82 -8.51
C ASP A 76 50.07 3.89 -8.09
N SER A 77 49.75 5.02 -7.48
CA SER A 77 48.51 5.53 -6.88
C SER A 77 47.16 5.27 -7.61
N GLY A 78 46.19 4.75 -6.85
CA GLY A 78 44.93 5.46 -6.55
C GLY A 78 43.98 5.94 -7.67
N ARG A 79 43.97 5.40 -8.89
CA ARG A 79 42.93 5.69 -9.89
C ARG A 79 42.45 4.44 -10.62
N PHE A 80 41.14 4.17 -10.54
CA PHE A 80 40.41 3.25 -11.42
C PHE A 80 40.72 3.58 -12.89
N ARG A 81 41.43 2.71 -13.61
CA ARG A 81 41.42 2.69 -15.08
C ARG A 81 40.33 1.72 -15.53
N TRP A 82 39.30 2.28 -16.15
CA TRP A 82 38.33 1.56 -16.99
C TRP A 82 39.11 0.70 -17.99
N ALA A 83 38.83 -0.60 -18.05
CA ALA A 83 39.49 -1.49 -18.99
C ALA A 83 38.99 -1.17 -20.40
N ALA A 84 39.70 -0.27 -21.11
CA ALA A 84 39.53 0.07 -22.53
C ALA A 84 38.09 -0.05 -23.05
N GLU A 85 37.13 0.52 -22.32
CA GLU A 85 35.77 0.69 -22.83
C GLU A 85 35.87 1.76 -23.90
N THR A 86 35.47 1.44 -25.13
CA THR A 86 35.13 2.48 -26.10
C THR A 86 34.19 3.45 -25.37
N PRO A 87 34.60 4.72 -25.20
CA PRO A 87 33.75 5.69 -24.53
C PRO A 87 32.37 5.69 -25.21
N PRO A 88 31.27 5.85 -24.44
CA PRO A 88 29.94 5.92 -25.04
C PRO A 88 29.95 6.94 -26.17
N ALA A 89 29.26 6.63 -27.28
CA ALA A 89 29.24 7.52 -28.43
C ALA A 89 28.79 8.91 -27.97
N ILE A 90 29.38 9.96 -28.54
CA ILE A 90 29.03 11.36 -28.19
C ILE A 90 27.51 11.58 -28.35
N GLU A 91 26.90 10.92 -29.33
CA GLU A 91 25.46 10.89 -29.56
C GLU A 91 24.68 10.32 -28.37
N ASP A 92 25.13 9.21 -27.78
CA ASP A 92 24.50 8.58 -26.61
C ASP A 92 24.59 9.48 -25.38
N VAL A 93 25.75 10.11 -25.16
CA VAL A 93 25.96 11.05 -24.06
C VAL A 93 25.10 12.31 -24.25
N LYS A 94 25.03 12.84 -25.48
CA LYS A 94 24.18 13.98 -25.81
C LYS A 94 22.71 13.66 -25.56
N TRP A 95 22.23 12.53 -26.07
CA TRP A 95 20.87 12.06 -25.80
C TRP A 95 20.60 11.92 -24.30
N HIS A 96 21.55 11.35 -23.54
CA HIS A 96 21.44 11.18 -22.09
C HIS A 96 21.24 12.52 -21.37
N VAL A 97 22.07 13.52 -21.70
CA VAL A 97 21.98 14.87 -21.11
C VAL A 97 20.67 15.54 -21.49
N ASP A 98 20.27 15.48 -22.76
CA ASP A 98 19.04 16.09 -23.25
C ASP A 98 17.80 15.47 -22.60
N ALA A 99 17.78 14.14 -22.42
CA ALA A 99 16.71 13.44 -21.72
C ALA A 99 16.63 13.81 -20.22
N LEU A 100 17.76 13.94 -19.53
CA LEU A 100 17.77 14.41 -18.13
C LEU A 100 17.25 15.83 -17.99
N LYS A 101 17.66 16.74 -18.89
CA LYS A 101 17.17 18.12 -18.90
C LYS A 101 15.66 18.17 -19.09
N LEU A 102 15.12 17.37 -20.02
CA LEU A 102 13.69 17.27 -20.25
C LEU A 102 12.95 16.72 -19.02
N TYR A 103 13.46 15.67 -18.39
CA TYR A 103 12.83 15.13 -17.18
C TYR A 103 12.92 16.07 -15.98
N LEU A 104 14.02 16.82 -15.84
CA LEU A 104 14.15 17.82 -14.79
C LEU A 104 13.13 18.94 -14.98
N GLN A 105 13.03 19.49 -16.21
CA GLN A 105 12.02 20.50 -16.55
C GLN A 105 10.60 19.99 -16.28
N ASP A 106 10.31 18.74 -16.68
CA ASP A 106 9.00 18.14 -16.42
C ASP A 106 8.68 18.05 -14.92
N VAL A 107 9.67 17.74 -14.08
CA VAL A 107 9.47 17.69 -12.61
C VAL A 107 9.30 19.10 -12.04
N GLU A 108 10.05 20.09 -12.51
CA GLU A 108 9.90 21.49 -12.11
C GLU A 108 8.51 22.03 -12.46
N ASP A 109 8.04 21.82 -13.69
CA ASP A 109 6.70 22.21 -14.13
C ASP A 109 5.60 21.54 -13.27
N MET A 110 5.79 20.26 -12.94
CA MET A 110 4.88 19.53 -12.06
C MET A 110 4.87 20.10 -10.63
N LEU A 111 6.03 20.50 -10.09
CA LEU A 111 6.12 21.13 -8.77
C LEU A 111 5.37 22.47 -8.75
N ASP A 112 5.56 23.31 -9.77
CA ASP A 112 4.86 24.58 -9.92
C ASP A 112 3.34 24.40 -10.04
N TYR A 113 2.90 23.41 -10.81
CA TYR A 113 1.51 23.02 -10.89
C TYR A 113 0.94 22.61 -9.53
N VAL A 114 1.65 21.76 -8.77
CA VAL A 114 1.21 21.31 -7.44
C VAL A 114 1.18 22.47 -6.44
N ASN A 115 2.16 23.38 -6.48
CA ASN A 115 2.20 24.57 -5.62
C ASN A 115 1.02 25.50 -5.91
N THR A 116 0.68 25.70 -7.18
CA THR A 116 -0.48 26.47 -7.62
C THR A 116 -1.78 25.81 -7.19
N ALA A 117 -1.93 24.50 -7.40
CA ALA A 117 -3.11 23.76 -6.96
C ALA A 117 -3.26 23.77 -5.42
N ARG A 118 -2.14 23.81 -4.68
CA ARG A 118 -2.13 23.95 -3.21
C ARG A 118 -2.65 25.32 -2.78
N SER A 119 -2.17 26.41 -3.38
CA SER A 119 -2.62 27.77 -3.05
C SER A 119 -4.10 27.99 -3.38
N GLN A 120 -4.58 27.39 -4.46
CA GLN A 120 -5.98 27.43 -4.89
C GLN A 120 -6.90 26.43 -4.16
N ARG A 121 -6.36 25.56 -3.30
CA ARG A 121 -7.09 24.46 -2.63
C ARG A 121 -7.73 23.45 -3.60
N THR A 122 -7.19 23.30 -4.81
CA THR A 122 -7.69 22.41 -5.89
C THR A 122 -6.87 21.11 -6.05
N THR A 123 -6.12 20.72 -5.02
CA THR A 123 -5.21 19.54 -5.00
C THR A 123 -5.84 18.16 -5.25
N PHE A 124 -7.16 18.05 -5.40
CA PHE A 124 -7.80 16.76 -5.64
C PHE A 124 -7.62 16.32 -7.09
N ARG A 125 -6.95 15.17 -7.31
CA ARG A 125 -6.79 14.56 -8.63
C ARG A 125 -7.88 13.51 -8.91
N PRO A 126 -8.89 13.81 -9.75
CA PRO A 126 -9.92 12.83 -10.11
C PRO A 126 -9.36 11.76 -11.05
N SER A 127 -10.02 10.60 -11.11
CA SER A 127 -9.62 9.49 -11.99
C SER A 127 -9.66 9.78 -13.49
N VAL A 128 -10.38 10.82 -13.92
CA VAL A 128 -10.38 11.29 -15.32
C VAL A 128 -9.09 12.03 -15.66
N ALA A 129 -8.45 12.68 -14.68
CA ALA A 129 -7.18 13.39 -14.81
C ALA A 129 -5.95 12.47 -14.63
N LYS A 130 -6.12 11.15 -14.49
CA LYS A 130 -5.00 10.23 -14.24
C LYS A 130 -3.96 10.19 -15.38
N LYS A 131 -4.34 10.64 -16.58
CA LYS A 131 -3.44 10.74 -17.74
C LYS A 131 -2.85 12.14 -17.93
N ASP A 132 -3.35 13.14 -17.22
CA ASP A 132 -2.82 14.50 -17.29
C ASP A 132 -1.36 14.52 -16.83
N LYS A 133 -0.49 15.21 -17.59
CA LYS A 133 0.97 15.20 -17.39
C LYS A 133 1.34 15.88 -16.08
N MET A 134 0.78 17.06 -15.80
CA MET A 134 1.20 17.88 -14.67
C MET A 134 0.80 17.31 -13.32
N SER A 135 -0.31 16.56 -13.27
CA SER A 135 -0.77 15.89 -12.05
C SER A 135 -0.17 14.50 -11.82
N GLN A 136 0.76 14.01 -12.67
CA GLN A 136 1.34 12.67 -12.51
C GLN A 136 1.97 12.39 -11.14
N PRO A 137 2.58 13.34 -10.40
CA PRO A 137 3.12 13.05 -9.07
C PRO A 137 2.05 12.87 -7.98
N LEU A 138 0.81 13.33 -8.23
CA LEU A 138 -0.27 13.34 -7.25
C LEU A 138 -1.02 12.00 -7.25
N ALA A 139 -1.28 11.46 -6.06
CA ALA A 139 -2.09 10.25 -5.92
C ALA A 139 -3.51 10.46 -6.49
N THR A 140 -3.90 9.61 -7.44
CA THR A 140 -5.24 9.67 -8.03
C THR A 140 -6.29 9.27 -6.99
N ASN A 141 -7.39 10.01 -6.86
CA ASN A 141 -8.52 9.66 -6.00
C ASN A 141 -8.13 9.33 -4.54
N LEU A 142 -7.15 10.04 -4.00
CA LEU A 142 -6.77 9.91 -2.60
C LEU A 142 -7.91 10.39 -1.69
N HIS A 143 -8.49 9.46 -0.95
CA HIS A 143 -9.54 9.72 0.02
C HIS A 143 -9.19 9.11 1.36
N LEU A 144 -9.47 9.87 2.42
CA LEU A 144 -9.40 9.42 3.80
C LEU A 144 -10.82 9.16 4.30
N GLY A 145 -11.03 8.01 4.93
CA GLY A 145 -12.31 7.62 5.51
C GLY A 145 -12.16 7.26 6.99
N TYR A 146 -13.13 7.68 7.79
CA TYR A 146 -13.27 7.28 9.19
C TYR A 146 -14.56 6.48 9.34
N PHE A 147 -14.45 5.28 9.89
CA PHE A 147 -15.58 4.44 10.23
C PHE A 147 -15.67 4.34 11.75
N THR A 148 -16.77 4.83 12.32
CA THR A 148 -16.94 4.91 13.77
C THR A 148 -18.05 3.96 14.20
N THR A 149 -17.72 3.01 15.08
CA THR A 149 -18.72 2.19 15.78
C THR A 149 -19.12 2.86 17.07
N TYR A 150 -20.35 2.60 17.50
CA TYR A 150 -20.90 3.11 18.74
C TYR A 150 -21.45 1.93 19.54
N ASP A 151 -21.28 1.98 20.86
CA ASP A 151 -21.86 0.99 21.76
C ASP A 151 -23.38 1.21 21.93
N VAL A 152 -24.01 0.40 22.79
CA VAL A 152 -25.45 0.52 23.09
C VAL A 152 -25.80 1.86 23.75
N SER A 153 -24.85 2.48 24.46
CA SER A 153 -25.00 3.79 25.10
C SER A 153 -24.82 4.97 24.14
N ARG A 154 -24.49 4.69 22.86
CA ARG A 154 -24.09 5.66 21.82
C ARG A 154 -22.77 6.36 22.12
N ALA A 155 -21.96 5.84 23.04
CA ALA A 155 -20.57 6.24 23.17
C ALA A 155 -19.77 5.71 21.98
N VAL A 156 -18.72 6.42 21.58
CA VAL A 156 -17.81 5.96 20.54
C VAL A 156 -17.06 4.74 21.06
N ASP A 157 -17.20 3.62 20.36
CA ASP A 157 -16.57 2.35 20.69
C ASP A 157 -15.21 2.25 19.98
N HIS A 158 -15.22 2.25 18.64
CA HIS A 158 -14.00 2.23 17.83
C HIS A 158 -14.05 3.23 16.67
N VAL A 159 -12.87 3.73 16.29
CA VAL A 159 -12.66 4.56 15.10
C VAL A 159 -11.63 3.89 14.19
N HIS A 160 -12.10 3.36 13.06
CA HIS A 160 -11.26 2.72 12.05
C HIS A 160 -10.95 3.70 10.92
N VAL A 161 -9.66 3.91 10.67
CA VAL A 161 -9.17 4.77 9.58
C VAL A 161 -8.89 3.94 8.35
N THR A 162 -9.36 4.37 7.18
CA THR A 162 -9.03 3.72 5.90
C THR A 162 -8.68 4.77 4.86
N VAL A 163 -7.57 4.56 4.15
CA VAL A 163 -7.19 5.38 3.00
C VAL A 163 -7.51 4.63 1.71
N THR A 164 -8.05 5.31 0.71
CA THR A 164 -8.22 4.73 -0.63
C THR A 164 -7.59 5.60 -1.68
N CYS A 165 -7.01 4.98 -2.71
CA CYS A 165 -6.44 5.70 -3.85
C CYS A 165 -6.52 4.89 -5.14
N GLY A 166 -6.19 5.51 -6.27
CA GLY A 166 -5.83 4.83 -7.50
C GLY A 166 -4.48 4.10 -7.35
N ALA A 167 -4.17 3.23 -8.29
CA ALA A 167 -2.89 2.53 -8.30
C ALA A 167 -1.73 3.54 -8.41
N PRO A 168 -0.67 3.38 -7.61
CA PRO A 168 0.58 4.11 -7.80
C PRO A 168 1.21 3.80 -9.16
N THR A 169 0.88 4.57 -10.17
CA THR A 169 1.36 4.40 -11.54
C THR A 169 1.15 5.68 -12.36
N PRO A 170 2.12 6.09 -13.19
CA PRO A 170 2.00 7.31 -13.96
C PRO A 170 1.34 7.02 -15.32
N HIS A 171 0.01 6.96 -15.33
CA HIS A 171 -0.75 6.54 -16.52
C HIS A 171 -0.57 7.43 -17.76
N GLY A 172 -0.07 8.66 -17.58
CA GLY A 172 0.19 9.62 -18.66
C GLY A 172 1.49 9.37 -19.41
N LEU A 173 2.40 8.53 -18.90
CA LEU A 173 3.68 8.30 -19.56
C LEU A 173 3.53 7.49 -20.85
N PRO A 174 4.34 7.79 -21.88
CA PRO A 174 4.33 7.06 -23.15
C PRO A 174 4.78 5.60 -22.97
N ASP A 175 5.84 5.36 -22.20
CA ASP A 175 6.35 4.01 -21.92
C ASP A 175 5.33 3.18 -21.10
N LYS A 176 5.06 1.97 -21.59
CA LYS A 176 4.08 1.02 -21.03
C LYS A 176 4.71 -0.09 -20.19
N ARG A 177 6.04 -0.18 -20.16
CA ARG A 177 6.78 -1.09 -19.28
C ARG A 177 6.59 -0.64 -17.82
N GLY A 178 6.37 -1.60 -16.93
CA GLY A 178 6.35 -1.37 -15.49
C GLY A 178 7.76 -1.27 -14.90
N LEU A 179 7.87 -0.84 -13.65
CA LEU A 179 9.17 -0.68 -12.98
C LEU A 179 10.01 -1.96 -12.90
N LEU A 180 9.41 -3.13 -12.61
CA LEU A 180 10.09 -4.43 -12.67
C LEU A 180 10.51 -4.79 -14.11
N ASP A 181 9.68 -4.50 -15.11
CA ASP A 181 10.03 -4.80 -16.50
C ASP A 181 11.26 -3.97 -16.94
N LEU A 182 11.33 -2.73 -16.44
CA LEU A 182 12.47 -1.85 -16.62
C LEU A 182 13.70 -2.33 -15.83
N GLU A 183 13.54 -2.85 -14.60
CA GLU A 183 14.62 -3.46 -13.82
C GLU A 183 15.19 -4.70 -14.52
N ASP A 184 14.35 -5.60 -15.00
CA ASP A 184 14.74 -6.82 -15.72
C ASP A 184 15.44 -6.46 -17.04
N SER A 185 14.95 -5.44 -17.75
CA SER A 185 15.58 -4.92 -18.96
C SER A 185 16.98 -4.34 -18.68
N MET A 186 17.16 -3.64 -17.54
CA MET A 186 18.48 -3.17 -17.13
C MET A 186 19.42 -4.31 -16.75
N MET A 187 18.93 -5.34 -16.06
CA MET A 187 19.73 -6.51 -15.68
C MET A 187 20.17 -7.32 -16.90
N THR A 188 19.29 -7.48 -17.90
CA THR A 188 19.58 -8.25 -19.11
C THR A 188 20.53 -7.51 -20.05
N ASN A 189 20.42 -6.18 -20.13
CA ASN A 189 21.21 -5.34 -21.02
C ASN A 189 22.43 -4.67 -20.34
N CYS A 190 22.87 -5.18 -19.18
CA CYS A 190 23.95 -4.57 -18.41
C CYS A 190 25.30 -4.53 -19.15
N ASN A 191 25.49 -5.37 -20.18
CA ASN A 191 26.70 -5.44 -21.00
C ASN A 191 26.63 -4.61 -22.31
N LEU A 192 25.50 -3.96 -22.59
CA LEU A 192 25.32 -3.14 -23.80
C LEU A 192 25.49 -1.65 -23.45
N VAL A 193 26.63 -1.09 -23.84
CA VAL A 193 26.91 0.35 -23.72
C VAL A 193 25.82 1.14 -24.46
N GLY A 194 25.24 2.16 -23.82
CA GLY A 194 24.14 2.98 -24.37
C GLY A 194 22.73 2.57 -23.91
N VAL A 195 22.30 1.33 -24.19
CA VAL A 195 20.91 0.86 -23.92
C VAL A 195 20.57 0.82 -22.43
N GLY A 196 21.55 0.47 -21.59
CA GLY A 196 21.39 0.48 -20.13
C GLY A 196 21.12 1.88 -19.56
N PHE A 197 21.71 2.93 -20.15
CA PHE A 197 21.54 4.31 -19.68
C PHE A 197 20.14 4.83 -19.96
N GLN A 198 19.57 4.55 -21.14
CA GLN A 198 18.23 5.00 -21.51
C GLN A 198 17.16 4.37 -20.61
N THR A 199 17.23 3.05 -20.40
CA THR A 199 16.27 2.32 -19.57
C THR A 199 16.34 2.78 -18.11
N LYS A 200 17.54 3.07 -17.60
CA LYS A 200 17.75 3.60 -16.24
C LYS A 200 17.08 4.95 -16.03
N GLN A 201 17.17 5.87 -16.99
CA GLN A 201 16.53 7.18 -16.87
C GLN A 201 15.00 7.06 -16.85
N VAL A 202 14.43 6.27 -17.76
CA VAL A 202 12.98 6.01 -17.80
C VAL A 202 12.50 5.41 -16.48
N TYR A 203 13.24 4.43 -15.94
CA TYR A 203 12.95 3.85 -14.63
C TYR A 203 12.99 4.88 -13.51
N MET A 204 14.03 5.71 -13.42
CA MET A 204 14.16 6.70 -12.35
C MET A 204 13.02 7.72 -12.41
N TYR A 205 12.74 8.26 -13.60
CA TYR A 205 11.65 9.21 -13.80
C TYR A 205 10.29 8.60 -13.44
N ARG A 206 9.99 7.39 -13.94
CA ARG A 206 8.77 6.65 -13.59
C ARG A 206 8.67 6.37 -12.09
N LYS A 207 9.77 5.95 -11.46
CA LYS A 207 9.84 5.59 -10.04
C LYS A 207 9.58 6.79 -9.15
N ILE A 208 10.16 7.96 -9.44
CA ILE A 208 9.94 9.19 -8.67
C ILE A 208 8.45 9.53 -8.62
N LEU A 209 7.75 9.44 -9.75
CA LEU A 209 6.31 9.69 -9.82
C LEU A 209 5.50 8.67 -9.01
N CYS A 210 5.78 7.36 -9.16
CA CYS A 210 5.08 6.34 -8.37
C CYS A 210 5.33 6.51 -6.86
N VAL A 211 6.58 6.77 -6.46
CA VAL A 211 6.97 6.96 -5.06
C VAL A 211 6.31 8.22 -4.49
N SER A 212 6.25 9.33 -5.22
CA SER A 212 5.51 10.54 -4.80
C SER A 212 4.04 10.24 -4.50
N GLN A 213 3.37 9.48 -5.37
CA GLN A 213 1.98 9.07 -5.16
C GLN A 213 1.86 8.20 -3.88
N SER A 214 2.75 7.21 -3.72
CA SER A 214 2.76 6.32 -2.54
C SER A 214 3.11 7.05 -1.23
N LEU A 215 4.01 8.03 -1.28
CA LEU A 215 4.44 8.84 -0.14
C LEU A 215 3.30 9.70 0.38
N SER A 216 2.52 10.30 -0.52
CA SER A 216 1.32 11.07 -0.17
C SER A 216 0.30 10.20 0.59
N VAL A 217 0.16 8.94 0.20
CA VAL A 217 -0.73 7.96 0.85
C VAL A 217 -0.20 7.53 2.22
N LEU A 218 1.10 7.26 2.33
CA LEU A 218 1.77 6.94 3.60
C LEU A 218 1.56 8.07 4.62
N VAL A 219 1.88 9.30 4.25
CA VAL A 219 1.72 10.48 5.11
C VAL A 219 0.25 10.63 5.51
N THR A 220 -0.69 10.54 4.56
CA THR A 220 -2.13 10.64 4.85
C THR A 220 -2.57 9.56 5.84
N SER A 221 -2.12 8.32 5.67
CA SER A 221 -2.47 7.20 6.55
C SER A 221 -1.87 7.38 7.95
N PHE A 222 -0.57 7.72 8.04
CA PHE A 222 0.12 7.90 9.31
C PHE A 222 -0.48 9.06 10.10
N MET A 223 -0.69 10.22 9.49
CA MET A 223 -1.23 11.40 10.18
C MET A 223 -2.65 11.16 10.70
N ALA A 224 -3.49 10.46 9.94
CA ALA A 224 -4.84 10.10 10.37
C ALA A 224 -4.85 9.04 11.47
N MET A 225 -3.92 8.09 11.44
CA MET A 225 -3.74 7.09 12.49
C MET A 225 -3.18 7.73 13.78
N LEU A 226 -2.27 8.71 13.66
CA LEU A 226 -1.76 9.51 14.76
C LEU A 226 -2.87 10.36 15.40
N GLU A 227 -3.72 11.00 14.58
CA GLU A 227 -4.92 11.71 15.05
C GLU A 227 -5.82 10.80 15.87
N ARG A 228 -6.06 9.58 15.37
CA ARG A 228 -6.85 8.58 16.10
C ARG A 228 -6.21 8.22 17.44
N CYS A 229 -4.88 8.02 17.49
CA CYS A 229 -4.20 7.73 18.75
C CYS A 229 -4.34 8.87 19.75
N TYR A 230 -4.20 10.12 19.30
CA TYR A 230 -4.40 11.30 20.15
C TYR A 230 -5.84 11.40 20.68
N VAL A 231 -6.83 11.21 19.82
CA VAL A 231 -8.25 11.32 20.22
C VAL A 231 -8.70 10.19 21.15
N CYS A 232 -8.06 9.02 21.06
CA CYS A 232 -8.36 7.85 21.88
C CYS A 232 -7.39 7.65 23.06
N ASP A 233 -6.44 8.56 23.28
CA ASP A 233 -5.37 8.44 24.28
C ASP A 233 -4.58 7.10 24.19
N ASP A 234 -4.32 6.64 22.97
CA ASP A 234 -3.74 5.32 22.69
C ASP A 234 -2.21 5.39 22.61
N VAL A 235 -1.59 5.69 23.75
CA VAL A 235 -0.13 5.77 23.90
C VAL A 235 0.54 4.40 23.62
N ALA A 236 -0.16 3.29 23.92
CA ALA A 236 0.35 1.95 23.68
C ALA A 236 0.60 1.66 22.19
N THR A 237 -0.26 2.15 21.29
CA THR A 237 -0.05 2.06 19.85
C THR A 237 1.19 2.84 19.41
N LEU A 238 1.38 4.05 19.95
CA LEU A 238 2.55 4.87 19.61
C LEU A 238 3.85 4.25 20.10
N GLN A 239 3.84 3.64 21.30
CA GLN A 239 4.98 2.90 21.82
C GLN A 239 5.32 1.71 20.91
N GLN A 240 4.32 0.98 20.44
CA GLN A 240 4.52 -0.12 19.48
C GLN A 240 5.17 0.38 18.18
N TRP A 241 4.71 1.51 17.63
CA TRP A 241 5.30 2.08 16.41
C TRP A 241 6.71 2.60 16.64
N ALA A 242 7.00 3.20 17.80
CA ALA A 242 8.37 3.59 18.16
C ALA A 242 9.31 2.38 18.14
N THR A 243 8.87 1.24 18.68
CA THR A 243 9.70 0.03 18.80
C THR A 243 9.80 -0.77 17.50
N HIS A 244 8.69 -0.97 16.79
CA HIS A 244 8.60 -1.93 15.67
C HIS A 244 8.38 -1.27 14.31
N GLY A 245 8.13 0.03 14.27
CA GLY A 245 7.77 0.78 13.07
C GLY A 245 6.26 0.81 12.80
N PHE A 246 5.88 1.62 11.81
CA PHE A 246 4.51 1.76 11.33
C PHE A 246 4.22 0.75 10.23
N LEU A 247 3.49 -0.32 10.58
CA LEU A 247 2.94 -1.28 9.61
C LEU A 247 1.91 -0.59 8.71
N LEU A 248 2.16 -0.56 7.40
CA LEU A 248 1.25 0.01 6.41
C LEU A 248 0.88 -1.06 5.39
N GLN A 249 -0.34 -1.59 5.50
CA GLN A 249 -0.85 -2.57 4.54
C GLN A 249 -1.57 -1.89 3.38
N TRP A 250 -1.16 -2.28 2.18
CA TRP A 250 -1.77 -1.94 0.92
C TRP A 250 -2.53 -3.14 0.38
N GLU A 251 -3.82 -2.97 0.14
CA GLU A 251 -4.69 -3.91 -0.54
C GLU A 251 -4.81 -3.52 -2.01
N SER A 252 -4.42 -4.41 -2.92
CA SER A 252 -4.58 -4.23 -4.35
C SER A 252 -5.72 -5.06 -4.92
N LEU A 253 -6.64 -4.37 -5.58
CA LEU A 253 -7.74 -4.97 -6.33
C LEU A 253 -7.47 -5.00 -7.84
N VAL A 254 -6.25 -4.62 -8.26
CA VAL A 254 -5.86 -4.66 -9.67
C VAL A 254 -5.55 -6.09 -10.12
N SER A 255 -5.85 -6.39 -11.39
CA SER A 255 -5.50 -7.69 -11.96
C SER A 255 -4.00 -7.77 -12.21
N SER A 256 -3.40 -8.94 -11.99
CA SER A 256 -2.02 -9.24 -12.40
C SER A 256 -1.93 -9.57 -13.91
N GLN A 257 -2.91 -9.13 -14.71
CA GLN A 257 -3.07 -9.52 -16.10
C GLN A 257 -3.42 -8.33 -16.98
N GLY A 258 -2.96 -8.38 -18.23
CA GLY A 258 -3.25 -7.39 -19.25
C GLY A 258 -2.87 -5.97 -18.83
N LYS A 259 -3.74 -4.99 -19.13
CA LYS A 259 -3.46 -3.56 -18.91
C LYS A 259 -3.28 -3.15 -17.44
N GLU A 260 -3.63 -4.03 -16.49
CA GLU A 260 -3.47 -3.77 -15.05
C GLU A 260 -2.16 -4.35 -14.48
N TYR A 261 -1.47 -5.24 -15.22
CA TYR A 261 -0.19 -5.81 -14.81
C TYR A 261 0.86 -4.72 -14.54
N THR A 262 1.04 -3.78 -15.48
CA THR A 262 1.94 -2.62 -15.31
C THR A 262 1.61 -1.83 -14.04
N MET A 263 0.34 -1.73 -13.66
CA MET A 263 -0.07 -1.00 -12.46
C MET A 263 0.37 -1.72 -11.18
N LEU A 264 0.19 -3.05 -11.12
CA LEU A 264 0.64 -3.86 -9.99
C LEU A 264 2.16 -3.82 -9.86
N ASN A 265 2.84 -3.94 -10.99
CA ASN A 265 4.28 -3.88 -11.15
C ASN A 265 4.86 -2.55 -10.61
N ASP A 266 4.35 -1.41 -11.07
CA ASP A 266 4.74 -0.09 -10.57
C ASP A 266 4.46 0.09 -9.08
N SER A 267 3.26 -0.32 -8.66
CA SER A 267 2.81 -0.18 -7.28
C SER A 267 3.71 -0.96 -6.33
N TRP A 268 4.10 -2.18 -6.70
CA TRP A 268 4.98 -3.02 -5.89
C TRP A 268 6.31 -2.33 -5.61
N ILE A 269 7.00 -1.83 -6.65
CA ILE A 269 8.29 -1.15 -6.47
C ILE A 269 8.13 0.14 -5.65
N ALA A 270 7.09 0.93 -5.91
CA ALA A 270 6.85 2.18 -5.19
C ALA A 270 6.55 1.94 -3.70
N ILE A 271 5.65 0.99 -3.40
CA ILE A 271 5.26 0.63 -2.03
C ILE A 271 6.43 0.02 -1.27
N LYS A 272 7.19 -0.89 -1.90
CA LYS A 272 8.41 -1.45 -1.29
C LYS A 272 9.45 -0.37 -0.99
N THR A 273 9.56 0.64 -1.86
CA THR A 273 10.49 1.78 -1.66
C THR A 273 10.12 2.61 -0.42
N LEU A 274 8.86 2.60 0.04
CA LEU A 274 8.46 3.28 1.28
C LEU A 274 9.23 2.78 2.51
N GLY A 275 9.74 1.54 2.50
CA GLY A 275 10.56 1.00 3.60
C GLY A 275 11.94 1.68 3.73
N ARG A 276 12.31 2.57 2.81
CA ARG A 276 13.50 3.44 2.92
C ARG A 276 13.21 4.76 3.61
N PHE A 277 11.95 5.04 3.93
CA PHE A 277 11.53 6.25 4.63
C PHE A 277 11.39 5.95 6.12
N ALA A 278 11.82 6.91 6.92
CA ALA A 278 11.54 6.97 8.35
C ALA A 278 10.72 8.22 8.65
N LEU A 279 9.84 8.15 9.65
CA LEU A 279 8.96 9.23 10.04
C LEU A 279 9.51 9.87 11.31
N HIS A 280 9.73 11.17 11.29
CA HIS A 280 10.13 11.97 12.44
C HIS A 280 9.00 12.94 12.77
N VAL A 281 8.32 12.71 13.89
CA VAL A 281 7.25 13.59 14.34
C VAL A 281 7.88 14.77 15.06
N VAL A 282 7.57 16.00 14.64
CA VAL A 282 8.15 17.21 15.23
C VAL A 282 7.05 18.13 15.76
N ALA A 283 7.32 18.83 16.86
CA ALA A 283 6.39 19.84 17.36
C ALA A 283 6.29 20.99 16.36
N HIS A 284 5.07 21.43 16.08
CA HIS A 284 4.83 22.65 15.32
C HIS A 284 5.43 23.83 16.09
N PRO A 285 6.28 24.68 15.49
CA PRO A 285 6.76 25.89 16.14
C PRO A 285 5.60 26.85 16.43
N ASP A 286 5.59 27.51 17.60
CA ASP A 286 4.56 28.55 17.87
C ASP A 286 4.90 29.74 16.98
N PHE A 287 4.05 30.03 15.99
CA PHE A 287 4.14 31.28 15.26
C PHE A 287 2.78 31.98 15.39
N GLU A 288 2.77 33.07 16.14
CA GLU A 288 1.66 34.02 16.21
C GLU A 288 1.74 34.93 14.97
N GLY A 289 0.91 34.65 13.95
CA GLY A 289 0.78 35.51 12.79
C GLY A 289 -0.08 34.89 11.68
N GLU A 290 -1.15 35.57 11.28
CA GLU A 290 -2.15 35.12 10.29
C GLU A 290 -1.61 34.99 8.84
N SER A 291 -0.32 35.31 8.59
CA SER A 291 0.21 35.51 7.24
C SER A 291 1.32 34.55 6.78
N MET A 292 1.69 33.50 7.54
CA MET A 292 2.84 32.64 7.19
C MET A 292 2.51 31.13 7.14
N PRO A 293 3.23 30.34 6.32
CA PRO A 293 2.73 29.11 5.71
C PRO A 293 2.49 27.98 6.70
N THR A 294 1.50 27.14 6.38
CA THR A 294 1.27 25.84 7.04
C THR A 294 2.61 25.12 7.22
N PRO A 295 2.90 24.55 8.39
CA PRO A 295 4.18 23.92 8.68
C PRO A 295 4.41 22.83 7.63
N MET A 296 5.47 22.98 6.86
CA MET A 296 5.68 22.12 5.70
C MET A 296 6.35 20.81 6.12
N ILE A 297 5.75 19.71 5.69
CA ILE A 297 6.44 18.42 5.66
C ILE A 297 7.68 18.60 4.79
N HIS A 298 8.85 18.30 5.34
CA HIS A 298 10.10 18.30 4.59
C HIS A 298 10.75 16.93 4.68
N MET A 299 11.57 16.65 3.68
CA MET A 299 12.26 15.38 3.51
C MET A 299 13.76 15.63 3.47
N GLU A 300 14.50 14.87 4.26
CA GLU A 300 15.96 14.86 4.24
C GLU A 300 16.48 13.50 3.78
N THR A 301 17.62 13.50 3.12
CA THR A 301 18.34 12.27 2.78
C THR A 301 19.24 11.90 3.96
N THR A 302 19.19 10.65 4.39
CA THR A 302 20.10 10.12 5.42
C THR A 302 21.57 10.27 5.02
N GLU A 303 22.47 10.37 6.00
CA GLU A 303 23.92 10.57 5.77
C GLU A 303 24.54 9.49 4.87
N ASP A 304 24.07 8.23 4.99
CA ASP A 304 24.57 7.12 4.17
C ASP A 304 23.96 7.06 2.75
N GLN A 305 23.06 8.01 2.43
CA GLN A 305 22.30 8.12 1.19
C GLN A 305 21.43 6.89 0.88
N LYS A 306 21.13 6.04 1.87
CA LYS A 306 20.32 4.83 1.67
C LYS A 306 18.87 4.97 2.12
N GLY A 307 18.51 6.04 2.78
CA GLY A 307 17.15 6.32 3.22
C GLY A 307 16.78 7.79 3.23
N TYR A 308 15.53 8.05 3.61
CA TYR A 308 14.95 9.38 3.73
C TYR A 308 14.28 9.54 5.09
N VAL A 309 14.33 10.73 5.66
CA VAL A 309 13.61 11.09 6.88
C VAL A 309 12.53 12.10 6.51
N LEU A 310 11.27 11.81 6.84
CA LEU A 310 10.14 12.72 6.68
C LEU A 310 9.87 13.39 8.02
N HIS A 311 10.04 14.71 8.06
CA HIS A 311 9.72 15.51 9.23
C HIS A 311 8.25 15.93 9.15
N LEU A 312 7.46 15.44 10.09
CA LEU A 312 6.01 15.57 10.14
C LEU A 312 5.62 16.51 11.29
N PRO A 313 5.36 17.80 11.00
CA PRO A 313 4.99 18.75 12.04
C PRO A 313 3.60 18.49 12.58
N VAL A 314 3.46 18.49 13.91
CA VAL A 314 2.18 18.27 14.60
C VAL A 314 1.89 19.30 15.69
N PRO A 315 0.61 19.61 15.98
CA PRO A 315 0.27 20.50 17.09
C PRO A 315 0.93 20.08 18.40
N ARG A 316 1.36 21.04 19.23
CA ARG A 316 2.05 20.77 20.51
C ARG A 316 1.30 19.78 21.40
N ALA A 317 -0.03 19.87 21.46
CA ALA A 317 -0.85 18.94 22.24
C ALA A 317 -0.72 17.48 21.76
N VAL A 318 -0.62 17.27 20.44
CA VAL A 318 -0.40 15.94 19.84
C VAL A 318 1.03 15.47 20.12
N PHE A 319 2.02 16.37 19.98
CA PHE A 319 3.42 16.06 20.25
C PHE A 319 3.66 15.68 21.71
N ALA A 320 3.00 16.36 22.65
CA ALA A 320 3.13 16.09 24.09
C ALA A 320 2.67 14.69 24.50
N MET A 321 1.70 14.10 23.77
CA MET A 321 1.19 12.75 24.02
C MET A 321 2.13 11.64 23.50
N LEU A 322 3.04 11.95 22.58
CA LEU A 322 4.00 10.97 22.07
C LEU A 322 4.84 10.38 23.22
N PRO A 323 5.19 9.08 23.19
CA PRO A 323 6.20 8.49 24.04
C PRO A 323 7.50 9.29 24.10
N GLU A 324 8.18 9.29 25.25
CA GLU A 324 9.40 10.09 25.48
C GLU A 324 10.47 9.88 24.40
N VAL A 325 10.67 8.63 23.98
CA VAL A 325 11.64 8.28 22.94
C VAL A 325 11.35 9.00 21.61
N LEU A 326 10.08 9.16 21.23
CA LEU A 326 9.69 9.87 20.01
C LEU A 326 9.82 11.38 20.18
N ARG A 327 9.52 11.92 21.36
CA ARG A 327 9.76 13.35 21.66
C ARG A 327 11.25 13.70 21.64
N ASN A 328 12.11 12.75 21.98
CA ASN A 328 13.57 12.87 21.94
C ASN A 328 14.15 12.65 20.52
N GLY A 329 13.30 12.58 19.50
CA GLY A 329 13.74 12.53 18.10
C GLY A 329 13.91 11.12 17.52
N GLN A 330 13.49 10.06 18.22
CA GLN A 330 13.52 8.72 17.62
C GLN A 330 12.61 8.66 16.39
N HIS A 331 13.17 8.14 15.29
CA HIS A 331 12.41 7.94 14.07
C HIS A 331 11.57 6.66 14.12
N ILE A 332 10.40 6.69 13.48
CA ILE A 332 9.54 5.52 13.26
C ILE A 332 9.84 4.95 11.88
N ALA A 333 10.33 3.71 11.83
CA ALA A 333 10.53 3.00 10.57
C ALA A 333 9.18 2.72 9.88
N VAL A 334 9.16 2.68 8.55
CA VAL A 334 7.96 2.30 7.78
C VAL A 334 8.06 0.83 7.38
N VAL A 335 7.02 0.05 7.67
CA VAL A 335 6.92 -1.37 7.30
C VAL A 335 5.81 -1.54 6.27
N PRO A 336 6.09 -1.33 4.97
CA PRO A 336 5.08 -1.44 3.93
C PRO A 336 4.88 -2.90 3.52
N VAL A 337 3.62 -3.32 3.41
CA VAL A 337 3.24 -4.65 2.90
C VAL A 337 2.13 -4.52 1.87
N LEU A 338 2.16 -5.34 0.82
CA LEU A 338 1.19 -5.34 -0.28
C LEU A 338 0.57 -6.72 -0.40
N PHE A 339 -0.76 -6.79 -0.31
CA PHE A 339 -1.52 -7.98 -0.65
C PHE A 339 -2.40 -7.69 -1.86
N SER A 340 -2.27 -8.49 -2.90
CA SER A 340 -2.93 -8.29 -4.19
C SER A 340 -3.83 -9.46 -4.52
N GLN A 341 -5.05 -9.15 -4.97
CA GLN A 341 -5.94 -10.11 -5.61
C GLN A 341 -6.82 -9.37 -6.61
N GLY A 342 -6.64 -9.68 -7.89
CA GLY A 342 -7.54 -9.21 -8.93
C GLY A 342 -8.96 -9.69 -8.68
N ILE A 343 -9.95 -8.78 -8.63
CA ILE A 343 -11.36 -9.14 -8.49
C ILE A 343 -12.17 -8.95 -9.80
N ASN A 344 -11.56 -8.44 -10.87
CA ASN A 344 -12.22 -8.08 -12.13
C ASN A 344 -12.44 -9.25 -13.12
N GLU A 345 -12.98 -8.94 -14.31
CA GLU A 345 -13.26 -9.90 -15.39
C GLU A 345 -11.99 -10.53 -15.95
N MET A 346 -10.93 -9.75 -16.15
CA MET A 346 -9.66 -10.25 -16.70
C MET A 346 -9.02 -11.29 -15.78
N GLN A 347 -9.16 -11.14 -14.46
CA GLN A 347 -8.77 -12.19 -13.53
C GLN A 347 -9.65 -13.43 -13.68
N THR A 348 -10.96 -13.28 -13.90
CA THR A 348 -11.85 -14.43 -14.17
C THR A 348 -11.41 -15.17 -15.44
N VAL A 349 -11.11 -14.44 -16.51
CA VAL A 349 -10.65 -15.00 -17.79
C VAL A 349 -9.29 -15.69 -17.63
N ALA A 350 -8.34 -15.07 -16.93
CA ALA A 350 -7.04 -15.66 -16.65
C ALA A 350 -7.14 -16.98 -15.86
N ASN A 351 -8.00 -17.02 -14.84
CA ASN A 351 -8.27 -18.25 -14.09
C ASN A 351 -8.91 -19.34 -14.96
N LEU A 352 -9.69 -18.97 -15.98
CA LEU A 352 -10.31 -19.93 -16.91
C LEU A 352 -9.33 -20.43 -17.99
N LEU A 353 -8.36 -19.61 -18.40
CA LEU A 353 -7.42 -19.90 -19.48
C LEU A 353 -6.07 -20.44 -19.01
N GLY A 354 -5.84 -20.59 -17.70
CA GLY A 354 -4.61 -21.18 -17.15
C GLY A 354 -3.34 -20.38 -17.45
N SER A 355 -3.45 -19.06 -17.59
CA SER A 355 -2.31 -18.20 -17.96
C SER A 355 -1.19 -18.21 -16.92
N THR A 356 0.05 -18.24 -17.39
CA THR A 356 1.31 -18.38 -16.63
C THR A 356 1.70 -17.19 -15.74
N ASP A 357 1.01 -16.05 -15.82
CA ASP A 357 1.36 -14.81 -15.08
C ASP A 357 0.83 -14.77 -13.61
N VAL A 358 0.68 -15.93 -12.96
CA VAL A 358 0.33 -16.07 -11.53
C VAL A 358 1.53 -15.75 -10.61
N ASP A 359 2.73 -15.66 -11.18
CA ASP A 359 3.98 -15.54 -10.42
C ASP A 359 4.12 -14.19 -9.69
N LEU A 360 3.80 -13.06 -10.32
CA LEU A 360 4.03 -11.75 -9.68
C LEU A 360 3.15 -11.54 -8.45
N GLN A 361 1.84 -11.76 -8.56
CA GLN A 361 0.91 -11.62 -7.44
C GLN A 361 1.32 -12.54 -6.29
N HIS A 362 1.53 -13.84 -6.59
CA HIS A 362 1.88 -14.82 -5.57
C HIS A 362 3.21 -14.47 -4.88
N ASN A 363 4.23 -14.05 -5.64
CA ASN A 363 5.52 -13.64 -5.09
C ASN A 363 5.39 -12.43 -4.17
N ILE A 364 4.60 -11.42 -4.56
CA ILE A 364 4.30 -10.25 -3.71
C ILE A 364 3.63 -10.70 -2.41
N ASN A 365 2.54 -11.48 -2.51
CA ASN A 365 1.76 -11.93 -1.36
C ASN A 365 2.59 -12.79 -0.40
N LYS A 366 3.42 -13.69 -0.94
CA LYS A 366 4.33 -14.54 -0.17
C LYS A 366 5.39 -13.75 0.58
N LEU A 367 6.05 -12.78 -0.09
CA LEU A 367 7.04 -11.92 0.56
C LEU A 367 6.39 -11.09 1.67
N CYS A 368 5.21 -10.51 1.40
CA CYS A 368 4.51 -9.68 2.36
C CYS A 368 3.95 -10.47 3.55
N ALA A 369 3.47 -11.70 3.34
CA ALA A 369 3.04 -12.59 4.42
C ALA A 369 4.18 -12.88 5.40
N LYS A 370 5.40 -13.12 4.88
CA LYS A 370 6.60 -13.30 5.71
C LYS A 370 6.96 -12.02 6.49
N THR A 371 6.88 -10.85 5.87
CA THR A 371 7.12 -9.57 6.57
C THR A 371 6.12 -9.36 7.70
N VAL A 372 4.83 -9.62 7.47
CA VAL A 372 3.80 -9.49 8.50
C VAL A 372 4.00 -10.51 9.62
N GLU A 373 4.38 -11.75 9.29
CA GLU A 373 4.73 -12.76 10.29
C GLU A 373 5.86 -12.30 11.20
N MET A 374 6.95 -11.78 10.63
CA MET A 374 8.09 -11.27 11.41
C MET A 374 7.70 -10.08 12.28
N TYR A 375 6.91 -9.14 11.74
CA TYR A 375 6.42 -7.99 12.50
C TYR A 375 5.50 -8.43 13.65
N ALA A 376 4.58 -9.37 13.39
CA ALA A 376 3.67 -9.89 14.40
C ALA A 376 4.43 -10.61 15.52
N ALA A 377 5.40 -11.46 15.18
CA ALA A 377 6.26 -12.12 16.17
C ALA A 377 6.98 -11.08 17.07
N ALA A 378 7.57 -10.04 16.46
CA ALA A 378 8.24 -8.98 17.21
C ALA A 378 7.31 -8.25 18.18
N VAL A 379 6.06 -7.96 17.78
CA VAL A 379 5.05 -7.31 18.64
C VAL A 379 4.61 -8.23 19.79
N LEU A 380 4.36 -9.51 19.49
CA LEU A 380 3.91 -10.49 20.47
C LEU A 380 5.00 -10.81 21.51
N ASP A 381 6.27 -10.88 21.09
CA ASP A 381 7.40 -11.18 21.97
C ASP A 381 7.78 -10.00 22.88
N ALA A 382 7.67 -8.76 22.36
CA ALA A 382 8.10 -7.56 23.07
C ALA A 382 7.09 -7.03 24.11
N THR A 383 5.83 -7.49 24.05
CA THR A 383 4.76 -6.97 24.91
C THR A 383 4.41 -7.97 26.01
N PRO A 384 5.04 -7.89 27.20
CA PRO A 384 4.68 -8.76 28.32
C PRO A 384 3.20 -8.51 28.70
N GLN A 385 2.48 -9.58 29.05
CA GLN A 385 1.08 -9.55 29.52
C GLN A 385 0.00 -9.24 28.46
N LEU A 386 0.25 -9.48 27.17
CA LEU A 386 -0.84 -9.49 26.19
C LEU A 386 -1.89 -10.55 26.55
N PRO A 387 -3.20 -10.26 26.42
CA PRO A 387 -4.24 -11.24 26.69
C PRO A 387 -4.09 -12.49 25.81
N MET A 388 -4.17 -13.68 26.41
CA MET A 388 -4.00 -14.95 25.67
C MET A 388 -4.92 -15.09 24.46
N HIS A 389 -6.15 -14.56 24.55
CA HIS A 389 -7.10 -14.58 23.43
C HIS A 389 -6.64 -13.73 22.24
N PHE A 390 -5.97 -12.59 22.49
CA PHE A 390 -5.41 -11.74 21.44
C PHE A 390 -4.27 -12.45 20.73
N VAL A 391 -3.34 -13.03 21.49
CA VAL A 391 -2.20 -13.79 20.95
C VAL A 391 -2.68 -14.97 20.10
N ALA A 392 -3.66 -15.74 20.61
CA ALA A 392 -4.26 -16.84 19.88
C ALA A 392 -4.91 -16.39 18.56
N HIS A 393 -5.67 -15.29 18.60
CA HIS A 393 -6.35 -14.75 17.42
C HIS A 393 -5.37 -14.25 16.34
N VAL A 394 -4.32 -13.54 16.71
CA VAL A 394 -3.26 -13.11 15.77
C VAL A 394 -2.58 -14.32 15.13
N ASN A 395 -2.27 -15.35 15.92
CA ASN A 395 -1.67 -16.58 15.40
C ASN A 395 -2.61 -17.36 14.46
N GLU A 396 -3.91 -17.40 14.75
CA GLU A 396 -4.93 -18.01 13.87
C GLU A 396 -5.01 -17.26 12.52
N LEU A 397 -5.03 -15.93 12.55
CA LEU A 397 -5.04 -15.11 11.34
C LEU A 397 -3.76 -15.30 10.52
N LEU A 398 -2.59 -15.37 11.17
CA LEU A 398 -1.31 -15.66 10.50
C LEU A 398 -1.30 -17.05 9.84
N ALA A 399 -1.75 -18.08 10.57
CA ALA A 399 -1.84 -19.44 10.03
C ALA A 399 -2.79 -19.49 8.82
N THR A 400 -3.95 -18.82 8.93
CA THR A 400 -4.91 -18.71 7.84
C THR A 400 -4.30 -17.97 6.64
N LEU A 401 -3.64 -16.84 6.85
CA LEU A 401 -3.00 -16.07 5.78
C LEU A 401 -1.97 -16.91 5.03
N LYS A 402 -1.10 -17.62 5.76
CA LYS A 402 -0.10 -18.52 5.16
C LYS A 402 -0.73 -19.62 4.34
N SER A 403 -1.77 -20.28 4.86
CA SER A 403 -2.51 -21.31 4.11
C SER A 403 -3.06 -20.73 2.81
N LEU A 404 -3.71 -19.57 2.88
CA LEU A 404 -4.32 -18.94 1.71
C LEU A 404 -3.29 -18.55 0.65
N VAL A 405 -2.10 -18.07 1.06
CA VAL A 405 -0.99 -17.78 0.14
C VAL A 405 -0.49 -19.05 -0.55
N VAL A 406 -0.36 -20.16 0.18
CA VAL A 406 0.03 -21.46 -0.41
C VAL A 406 -1.03 -21.93 -1.40
N ASP A 407 -2.30 -21.78 -1.06
CA ASP A 407 -3.43 -22.17 -1.90
C ASP A 407 -3.52 -21.38 -3.21
N GLU A 408 -2.98 -20.16 -3.31
CA GLU A 408 -2.97 -19.37 -4.55
C GLU A 408 -2.31 -20.10 -5.74
N THR A 409 -1.32 -20.95 -5.47
CA THR A 409 -0.59 -21.71 -6.49
C THR A 409 -1.29 -23.00 -6.92
N ARG A 410 -2.40 -23.36 -6.28
CA ARG A 410 -3.16 -24.57 -6.63
C ARG A 410 -4.09 -24.26 -7.81
N GLN A 411 -4.08 -25.10 -8.84
CA GLN A 411 -4.84 -24.93 -10.09
C GLN A 411 -6.37 -24.82 -9.89
N THR A 412 -6.89 -25.13 -8.70
CA THR A 412 -8.32 -25.05 -8.33
C THR A 412 -8.70 -23.78 -7.58
N ALA A 413 -7.76 -22.84 -7.36
CA ALA A 413 -8.00 -21.64 -6.57
C ALA A 413 -9.01 -20.69 -7.25
N LYS A 414 -10.28 -20.78 -6.82
CA LYS A 414 -11.27 -19.72 -7.01
C LYS A 414 -10.69 -18.40 -6.45
N LYS A 415 -11.10 -17.25 -6.99
CA LYS A 415 -10.66 -15.89 -6.56
C LYS A 415 -10.46 -15.84 -5.04
N ASN A 416 -9.22 -15.86 -4.57
CA ASN A 416 -8.91 -15.95 -3.15
C ASN A 416 -8.99 -14.57 -2.50
N TYR A 417 -10.14 -13.92 -2.62
CA TYR A 417 -10.36 -12.60 -2.00
C TYR A 417 -10.31 -12.69 -0.46
N ARG A 418 -10.46 -13.89 0.12
CA ARG A 418 -10.32 -14.14 1.55
C ARG A 418 -8.91 -13.80 2.05
N LEU A 419 -7.87 -13.96 1.21
CA LEU A 419 -6.52 -13.52 1.54
C LEU A 419 -6.47 -12.03 1.87
N LEU A 420 -7.16 -11.18 1.08
CA LEU A 420 -7.25 -9.75 1.35
C LEU A 420 -7.97 -9.47 2.67
N LEU A 421 -9.08 -10.19 2.92
CA LEU A 421 -9.87 -10.06 4.15
C LEU A 421 -9.07 -10.43 5.41
N VAL A 422 -8.29 -11.51 5.36
CA VAL A 422 -7.46 -11.94 6.50
C VAL A 422 -6.28 -11.00 6.72
N ALA A 423 -5.60 -10.57 5.65
CA ALA A 423 -4.52 -9.58 5.74
C ALA A 423 -5.03 -8.24 6.32
N ALA A 424 -6.25 -7.86 5.92
CA ALA A 424 -6.95 -6.70 6.43
C ALA A 424 -7.17 -6.77 7.95
N ASP A 425 -7.76 -7.87 8.43
CA ASP A 425 -8.05 -8.08 9.85
C ASP A 425 -6.75 -8.16 10.67
N LEU A 426 -5.76 -8.91 10.20
CA LEU A 426 -4.47 -9.05 10.85
C LEU A 426 -3.76 -7.70 11.01
N THR A 427 -3.79 -6.85 9.98
CA THR A 427 -3.21 -5.51 10.07
C THR A 427 -3.92 -4.64 11.11
N ARG A 428 -5.26 -4.77 11.23
CA ARG A 428 -6.01 -4.04 12.27
C ARG A 428 -5.64 -4.50 13.67
N GLN A 429 -5.53 -5.82 13.88
CA GLN A 429 -5.09 -6.40 15.15
C GLN A 429 -3.67 -5.92 15.52
N LEU A 430 -2.80 -5.76 14.53
CA LEU A 430 -1.42 -5.26 14.68
C LEU A 430 -1.32 -3.73 14.71
N ARG A 431 -2.45 -3.00 14.81
CA ARG A 431 -2.52 -1.53 14.90
C ARG A 431 -1.85 -0.81 13.72
N GLY A 432 -1.89 -1.41 12.54
CA GLY A 432 -1.32 -0.87 11.30
C GLY A 432 -2.28 0.02 10.51
N GLY A 433 -1.71 0.84 9.62
CA GLY A 433 -2.46 1.63 8.64
C GLY A 433 -3.02 0.76 7.51
N ARG A 434 -4.22 1.14 7.01
CA ARG A 434 -4.91 0.43 5.92
C ARG A 434 -5.10 1.32 4.71
N VAL A 435 -4.62 0.81 3.57
CA VAL A 435 -4.76 1.43 2.26
C VAL A 435 -5.42 0.45 1.31
N THR A 436 -6.46 0.88 0.60
CA THR A 436 -7.11 0.06 -0.44
C THR A 436 -7.05 0.77 -1.78
N PHE A 437 -6.49 0.12 -2.79
CA PHE A 437 -6.39 0.70 -4.13
C PHE A 437 -6.90 -0.23 -5.23
N CYS A 438 -7.33 0.42 -6.31
CA CYS A 438 -7.62 -0.23 -7.58
C CYS A 438 -7.16 0.70 -8.71
N LYS A 439 -7.43 0.39 -9.98
CA LYS A 439 -7.01 1.23 -11.11
C LYS A 439 -7.35 2.71 -10.96
N SER A 440 -8.50 3.04 -10.39
CA SER A 440 -8.97 4.43 -10.27
C SER A 440 -9.32 4.85 -8.85
N GLY A 441 -9.25 3.97 -7.85
CA GLY A 441 -9.58 4.30 -6.45
C GLY A 441 -11.06 4.60 -6.17
N LYS A 442 -11.96 4.27 -7.10
CA LYS A 442 -13.41 4.57 -7.01
C LYS A 442 -14.27 3.33 -6.74
N ASP A 443 -14.54 2.52 -7.78
CA ASP A 443 -15.63 1.54 -7.73
C ASP A 443 -15.24 0.27 -6.97
N ARG A 444 -14.15 -0.38 -7.36
CA ARG A 444 -13.66 -1.61 -6.67
C ARG A 444 -13.26 -1.33 -5.22
N THR A 445 -12.64 -0.18 -4.96
CA THR A 445 -12.27 0.21 -3.59
C THR A 445 -13.51 0.45 -2.73
N ALA A 446 -14.60 1.01 -3.28
CA ALA A 446 -15.87 1.11 -2.56
C ALA A 446 -16.40 -0.27 -2.15
N MET A 447 -16.31 -1.27 -3.02
CA MET A 447 -16.78 -2.63 -2.72
C MET A 447 -15.99 -3.27 -1.58
N SER A 448 -14.67 -3.12 -1.59
CA SER A 448 -13.81 -3.65 -0.53
C SER A 448 -13.99 -2.91 0.79
N VAL A 449 -13.95 -1.57 0.78
CA VAL A 449 -14.08 -0.76 2.00
C VAL A 449 -15.42 -1.01 2.70
N THR A 450 -16.52 -1.06 1.94
CA THR A 450 -17.83 -1.35 2.54
C THR A 450 -17.90 -2.77 3.09
N LEU A 451 -17.26 -3.75 2.45
CA LEU A 451 -17.19 -5.12 2.96
C LEU A 451 -16.34 -5.24 4.23
N GLU A 452 -15.19 -4.56 4.29
CA GLU A 452 -14.36 -4.51 5.49
C GLU A 452 -15.12 -3.87 6.66
N GLN A 453 -15.73 -2.71 6.43
CA GLN A 453 -16.47 -1.96 7.45
C GLN A 453 -17.63 -2.78 8.03
N THR A 454 -18.37 -3.52 7.20
CA THR A 454 -19.47 -4.36 7.70
C THR A 454 -18.98 -5.59 8.45
N ARG A 455 -17.85 -6.19 8.05
CA ARG A 455 -17.22 -7.28 8.82
C ARG A 455 -16.77 -6.85 10.21
N MET A 456 -16.26 -5.61 10.35
CA MET A 456 -15.88 -5.05 11.64
C MET A 456 -17.06 -4.95 12.60
N VAL A 457 -18.24 -4.54 12.12
CA VAL A 457 -19.44 -4.44 12.98
C VAL A 457 -19.86 -5.80 13.54
N HIS A 458 -19.71 -6.86 12.74
CA HIS A 458 -20.05 -8.21 13.17
C HIS A 458 -18.90 -8.94 13.89
N ASN A 459 -17.76 -8.27 14.08
CA ASN A 459 -16.52 -8.83 14.66
C ASN A 459 -16.18 -10.22 14.10
N THR A 460 -16.39 -10.43 12.80
CA THR A 460 -16.20 -11.74 12.18
C THR A 460 -15.19 -11.69 11.05
N SER A 461 -14.08 -12.39 11.27
CA SER A 461 -13.16 -12.75 10.20
C SER A 461 -13.56 -14.05 9.50
N SER A 462 -14.52 -14.78 10.07
CA SER A 462 -14.80 -16.19 9.81
C SER A 462 -15.98 -16.41 8.87
N GLU A 463 -15.89 -17.45 8.04
CA GLU A 463 -17.00 -18.02 7.26
C GLU A 463 -18.15 -18.54 8.14
N LYS A 464 -17.96 -18.63 9.46
CA LYS A 464 -18.99 -19.03 10.44
C LYS A 464 -20.18 -18.08 10.48
N VAL A 465 -19.97 -16.80 10.15
CA VAL A 465 -21.06 -15.85 9.94
C VAL A 465 -21.42 -15.88 8.47
N ASP A 466 -22.69 -16.11 8.15
CA ASP A 466 -23.17 -16.10 6.76
C ASP A 466 -22.96 -14.70 6.16
N MET A 467 -21.85 -14.54 5.43
CA MET A 467 -21.48 -13.28 4.79
C MET A 467 -22.56 -12.79 3.83
N TYR A 468 -23.38 -13.68 3.27
CA TYR A 468 -24.41 -13.31 2.31
C TYR A 468 -25.68 -12.84 2.99
N ASP A 469 -26.03 -13.42 4.12
CA ASP A 469 -27.28 -13.10 4.82
C ASP A 469 -27.11 -11.98 5.85
N THR A 470 -25.89 -11.75 6.35
CA THR A 470 -25.64 -10.74 7.40
C THR A 470 -24.80 -9.56 6.92
N ILE A 471 -23.66 -9.82 6.26
CA ILE A 471 -22.68 -8.79 5.89
C ILE A 471 -23.08 -8.07 4.59
N ALA A 472 -23.47 -8.82 3.56
CA ALA A 472 -23.75 -8.29 2.24
C ALA A 472 -24.93 -7.29 2.22
N PRO A 473 -26.06 -7.50 2.92
CA PRO A 473 -27.18 -6.55 2.89
C PRO A 473 -26.80 -5.18 3.46
N ILE A 474 -26.00 -5.14 4.53
CA ILE A 474 -25.51 -3.89 5.12
C ILE A 474 -24.53 -3.21 4.16
N ALA A 475 -23.63 -3.98 3.55
CA ALA A 475 -22.67 -3.45 2.59
C ALA A 475 -23.40 -2.85 1.39
N ASP A 476 -24.49 -3.47 0.95
CA ASP A 476 -25.34 -3.01 -0.14
C ASP A 476 -26.02 -1.67 0.19
N VAL A 477 -26.54 -1.49 1.41
CA VAL A 477 -27.04 -0.19 1.87
C VAL A 477 -25.93 0.87 1.83
N MET A 478 -24.73 0.54 2.30
CA MET A 478 -23.59 1.46 2.26
C MET A 478 -23.12 1.76 0.83
N ARG A 479 -23.29 0.81 -0.10
CA ARG A 479 -22.92 0.98 -1.51
C ARG A 479 -23.93 1.83 -2.26
N GLU A 480 -25.22 1.76 -1.93
CA GLU A 480 -26.29 2.57 -2.52
C GLU A 480 -26.35 3.98 -1.94
N TYR A 481 -26.28 4.11 -0.61
CA TYR A 481 -26.61 5.36 0.11
C TYR A 481 -25.44 5.93 0.92
N GLY A 482 -24.32 5.22 0.99
CA GLY A 482 -23.17 5.61 1.80
C GLY A 482 -22.18 6.54 1.10
N VAL A 483 -21.16 6.92 1.84
CA VAL A 483 -20.17 7.95 1.43
C VAL A 483 -19.33 7.53 0.23
N ARG A 484 -19.19 6.22 -0.03
CA ARG A 484 -18.37 5.72 -1.13
C ARG A 484 -18.99 5.96 -2.51
N ILE A 485 -20.31 6.03 -2.62
CA ILE A 485 -20.96 6.35 -3.90
C ILE A 485 -20.74 7.83 -4.30
N LYS A 486 -20.55 8.71 -3.32
CA LYS A 486 -20.19 10.12 -3.55
C LYS A 486 -18.79 10.29 -4.14
N VAL A 487 -17.89 9.33 -3.94
CA VAL A 487 -16.60 9.32 -4.66
C VAL A 487 -16.84 9.13 -6.16
N ALA A 488 -17.87 8.37 -6.56
CA ALA A 488 -18.22 8.26 -7.96
C ALA A 488 -18.76 9.57 -8.52
N ASP A 489 -19.63 10.24 -7.77
CA ASP A 489 -20.16 11.54 -8.14
C ASP A 489 -19.05 12.59 -8.32
N LYS A 490 -18.15 12.72 -7.33
CA LYS A 490 -16.99 13.61 -7.41
C LYS A 490 -16.06 13.34 -8.60
N ASN A 491 -16.12 12.14 -9.19
CA ASN A 491 -15.25 11.74 -10.31
C ASN A 491 -15.90 11.84 -11.69
N VAL A 492 -17.19 11.53 -11.79
CA VAL A 492 -17.90 11.40 -13.08
C VAL A 492 -19.26 12.11 -13.08
N GLY A 493 -19.58 12.88 -12.04
CA GLY A 493 -20.82 13.65 -11.90
C GLY A 493 -22.08 12.80 -11.76
N ARG A 494 -21.94 11.55 -11.31
CA ARG A 494 -23.06 10.63 -11.11
C ARG A 494 -22.86 9.76 -9.87
N LEU A 495 -23.92 9.63 -9.06
CA LEU A 495 -24.02 8.69 -7.93
C LEU A 495 -24.23 7.24 -8.43
N ARG A 496 -23.39 6.76 -9.35
CA ARG A 496 -23.40 5.38 -9.84
C ARG A 496 -21.99 4.87 -10.08
N TYR A 497 -21.74 3.63 -9.65
CA TYR A 497 -20.51 2.91 -10.00
C TYR A 497 -20.50 2.57 -11.49
N THR A 498 -19.32 2.58 -12.10
CA THR A 498 -19.18 2.40 -13.56
C THR A 498 -19.19 0.94 -14.01
N PHE A 499 -19.70 0.02 -13.19
CA PHE A 499 -19.88 -1.37 -13.60
C PHE A 499 -21.10 -1.49 -14.52
N ASN A 500 -20.99 -2.29 -15.58
CA ASN A 500 -22.16 -2.81 -16.28
C ASN A 500 -22.62 -4.14 -15.64
N GLY A 501 -23.78 -4.66 -16.07
CA GLY A 501 -24.36 -5.89 -15.53
C GLY A 501 -23.45 -7.14 -15.63
N LEU A 502 -22.63 -7.23 -16.68
CA LEU A 502 -21.68 -8.33 -16.87
C LEU A 502 -20.48 -8.18 -15.92
N GLN A 503 -19.88 -6.99 -15.87
CA GLN A 503 -18.77 -6.66 -14.97
C GLN A 503 -19.13 -6.90 -13.51
N ARG A 504 -20.36 -6.58 -13.13
CA ARG A 504 -20.91 -6.89 -11.81
C ARG A 504 -20.93 -8.40 -11.55
N LYS A 505 -21.41 -9.22 -12.49
CA LYS A 505 -21.47 -10.69 -12.32
C LYS A 505 -20.08 -11.31 -12.17
N MET A 506 -19.07 -10.71 -12.79
CA MET A 506 -17.69 -11.16 -12.71
C MET A 506 -17.03 -10.89 -11.35
N LEU A 507 -17.56 -9.97 -10.52
CA LEU A 507 -17.06 -9.77 -9.15
C LEU A 507 -17.44 -10.97 -8.25
N PRO A 508 -16.62 -11.30 -7.23
CA PRO A 508 -17.04 -12.20 -6.16
C PRO A 508 -18.37 -11.74 -5.56
N ARG A 509 -19.26 -12.67 -5.19
CA ARG A 509 -20.65 -12.36 -4.82
C ARG A 509 -20.74 -11.30 -3.70
N VAL A 510 -19.89 -11.37 -2.67
CA VAL A 510 -19.84 -10.38 -1.57
C VAL A 510 -19.34 -8.98 -1.98
N TYR A 511 -18.68 -8.86 -3.14
CA TYR A 511 -18.20 -7.59 -3.72
C TYR A 511 -19.18 -6.99 -4.73
N ARG A 512 -20.28 -7.66 -5.07
CA ARG A 512 -21.22 -7.17 -6.09
C ARG A 512 -22.00 -5.99 -5.52
N PRO A 513 -21.94 -4.80 -6.12
CA PRO A 513 -22.82 -3.71 -5.75
C PRO A 513 -24.28 -4.04 -6.10
N PRO A 514 -25.27 -3.40 -5.46
CA PRO A 514 -26.66 -3.51 -5.89
C PRO A 514 -26.88 -2.97 -7.31
N LEU A 515 -27.87 -3.53 -8.02
CA LEU A 515 -28.17 -3.11 -9.40
C LEU A 515 -28.52 -1.62 -9.50
N LYS A 516 -29.19 -1.05 -8.49
CA LYS A 516 -29.57 0.37 -8.46
C LYS A 516 -28.36 1.31 -8.43
N SER A 517 -27.24 0.84 -7.90
CA SER A 517 -26.02 1.64 -7.72
C SER A 517 -25.06 1.59 -8.92
N ILE A 518 -25.39 0.88 -10.00
CA ILE A 518 -24.51 0.73 -11.18
C ILE A 518 -25.06 1.42 -12.43
N GLN A 519 -24.18 1.72 -13.40
CA GLN A 519 -24.59 2.24 -14.70
C GLN A 519 -25.46 1.23 -15.47
N GLY A 520 -26.57 1.70 -16.05
CA GLY A 520 -27.54 0.84 -16.74
C GLY A 520 -28.38 -0.06 -15.81
N GLY A 521 -28.28 0.11 -14.49
CA GLY A 521 -29.25 -0.44 -13.54
C GLY A 521 -30.61 0.24 -13.69
N ALA A 522 -31.70 -0.50 -13.42
CA ALA A 522 -33.06 0.03 -13.48
C ALA A 522 -33.21 1.26 -12.57
N ASP A 523 -33.77 2.34 -13.14
CA ASP A 523 -34.21 3.50 -12.38
C ASP A 523 -35.39 3.06 -11.50
N LEU A 524 -35.30 3.30 -10.20
CA LEU A 524 -36.49 3.33 -9.37
C LEU A 524 -36.89 4.79 -9.23
N SER A 525 -37.86 5.16 -10.07
CA SER A 525 -38.82 6.22 -9.74
C SER A 525 -39.46 5.95 -8.37
#